data_AF-A0AAD6RLE7-F1
#
_entry.id   AF-A0AAD6RLE7-F1
#
_cell.length_a   1.000
_cell.length_b   1.000
_cell.length_c   1.000
_cell.angle_alpha   90.00
_cell.angle_beta   90.00
_cell.angle_gamma   90.00
#
_symmetry.space_group_name_H-M   'P 1'
#
loop_
_entity.id
_entity.type
_entity.pdbx_description
1 polymer ?
#
loop_
_entity_poly.entity_id
_entity_poly.type
_entity_poly.pdbx_seq_one_letter_code
_entity_poly.pdbx_strand_id
1 'polypeptide(L)'
;MKVIIFTFASASVFGLRVENNRSSEEYVFNHPDMARRALKNIALAYLASLEDQELTELALHEYKAATNMTDQFAALAAIAQNPGKTCDEVLADFYTKWQDEFLVVNKWFALQAMSDVPGNVENVRNLLNHPAFDLRNPNKVRSLIGGFCSSPVNFHAKDGSGYKFLGEIVVQLDKINPQVASHRVSAFSRWKRYDETRQNLAKAQLEMIVSANGLSENVFEIASKSLAA
;
A
#
# COMPACT_ATOMS: atom_id res chain seq x y z
N MET A 1 -30.60 -3.55 -14.11
CA MET A 1 -31.61 -3.37 -13.04
C MET A 1 -31.35 -4.23 -11.79
N LYS A 2 -30.96 -5.51 -11.88
CA LYS A 2 -30.63 -6.33 -10.69
C LYS A 2 -29.36 -5.91 -9.93
N VAL A 3 -28.32 -5.43 -10.62
CA VAL A 3 -27.07 -4.95 -9.98
C VAL A 3 -27.32 -3.70 -9.13
N ILE A 4 -28.03 -2.71 -9.69
CA ILE A 4 -28.33 -1.44 -9.02
C ILE A 4 -29.14 -1.64 -7.73
N ILE A 5 -30.16 -2.51 -7.75
CA ILE A 5 -30.99 -2.80 -6.56
C ILE A 5 -30.17 -3.47 -5.45
N PHE A 6 -29.23 -4.36 -5.81
CA PHE A 6 -28.32 -4.96 -4.84
C PHE A 6 -27.37 -3.93 -4.23
N THR A 7 -26.84 -2.98 -5.02
CA THR A 7 -25.95 -1.93 -4.54
C THR A 7 -26.62 -1.04 -3.48
N PHE A 8 -27.86 -0.59 -3.71
CA PHE A 8 -28.59 0.25 -2.74
C PHE A 8 -28.93 -0.49 -1.43
N ALA A 9 -29.37 -1.75 -1.50
CA ALA A 9 -29.68 -2.54 -0.30
C ALA A 9 -28.41 -2.98 0.48
N SER A 10 -27.28 -3.12 -0.20
CA SER A 10 -25.99 -3.43 0.44
C SER A 10 -25.41 -2.20 1.11
N ALA A 11 -25.45 -1.04 0.45
CA ALA A 11 -25.00 0.23 0.99
C ALA A 11 -25.78 0.61 2.26
N SER A 12 -27.09 0.30 2.32
CA SER A 12 -27.89 0.53 3.54
C SER A 12 -27.47 -0.37 4.71
N VAL A 13 -27.12 -1.64 4.47
CA VAL A 13 -26.63 -2.55 5.53
C VAL A 13 -25.27 -2.11 6.05
N PHE A 14 -24.31 -1.81 5.16
CA PHE A 14 -22.99 -1.35 5.59
C PHE A 14 -23.03 0.03 6.24
N GLY A 15 -23.88 0.94 5.75
CA GLY A 15 -24.14 2.24 6.38
C GLY A 15 -24.62 2.09 7.81
N LEU A 16 -25.60 1.21 8.05
CA LEU A 16 -26.05 0.88 9.41
C LEU A 16 -24.95 0.26 10.27
N ARG A 17 -24.00 -0.50 9.71
CA ARG A 17 -22.86 -1.01 10.48
C ARG A 17 -21.89 0.10 10.88
N VAL A 18 -21.65 1.08 10.01
CA VAL A 18 -20.85 2.26 10.36
C VAL A 18 -21.52 3.05 11.48
N GLU A 19 -22.81 3.36 11.32
CA GLU A 19 -23.57 4.17 12.28
C GLU A 19 -23.67 3.50 13.66
N ASN A 20 -24.13 2.24 13.71
CA ASN A 20 -24.39 1.54 14.97
C ASN A 20 -23.10 1.15 15.73
N ASN A 21 -21.94 1.17 15.08
CA ASN A 21 -20.65 0.85 15.71
C ASN A 21 -19.76 2.09 15.87
N ARG A 22 -20.26 3.28 15.53
CA ARG A 22 -19.60 4.54 15.88
C ARG A 22 -19.69 4.73 17.39
N SER A 23 -18.58 5.14 18.01
CA SER A 23 -18.53 5.47 19.43
C SER A 23 -18.35 6.98 19.59
N SER A 24 -19.23 7.61 20.36
CA SER A 24 -19.04 8.97 20.89
C SER A 24 -18.25 9.00 22.19
N GLU A 25 -18.05 7.83 22.80
CA GLU A 25 -17.34 7.68 24.08
C GLU A 25 -15.82 7.84 23.92
N GLU A 26 -15.14 8.15 25.02
CA GLU A 26 -13.69 8.19 25.08
C GLU A 26 -13.06 6.85 24.64
N TYR A 27 -11.90 6.92 23.98
CA TYR A 27 -11.23 5.72 23.52
C TYR A 27 -10.79 4.83 24.70
N VAL A 28 -11.27 3.59 24.71
CA VAL A 28 -10.81 2.55 25.64
C VAL A 28 -10.21 1.37 24.89
N PHE A 29 -9.08 0.87 25.40
CA PHE A 29 -8.46 -0.37 24.93
C PHE A 29 -9.10 -1.57 25.65
N ASN A 30 -10.19 -2.09 25.09
CA ASN A 30 -10.86 -3.32 25.53
C ASN A 30 -11.36 -4.14 24.33
N HIS A 31 -11.63 -5.43 24.55
CA HIS A 31 -12.03 -6.34 23.47
C HIS A 31 -13.37 -5.97 22.79
N PRO A 32 -14.45 -5.61 23.52
CA PRO A 32 -15.70 -5.18 22.89
C PRO A 32 -15.53 -3.99 21.94
N ASP A 33 -14.80 -2.96 22.35
CA ASP A 33 -14.61 -1.75 21.55
C ASP A 33 -13.71 -1.98 20.34
N MET A 34 -12.71 -2.84 20.49
CA MET A 34 -11.90 -3.30 19.37
C MET A 34 -12.76 -4.01 18.32
N ALA A 35 -13.68 -4.89 18.74
CA ALA A 35 -14.57 -5.60 17.82
C ALA A 35 -15.53 -4.65 17.08
N ARG A 36 -16.11 -3.67 17.80
CA ARG A 36 -16.97 -2.63 17.20
C ARG A 36 -16.22 -1.82 16.15
N ARG A 37 -15.03 -1.30 16.47
CA ARG A 37 -14.19 -0.56 15.51
C ARG A 37 -13.81 -1.40 14.30
N ALA A 38 -13.42 -2.66 14.51
CA ALA A 38 -13.08 -3.56 13.41
C ALA A 38 -14.26 -3.74 12.42
N LEU A 39 -15.46 -4.00 12.93
CA LEU A 39 -16.66 -4.14 12.09
C LEU A 39 -17.01 -2.83 11.37
N LYS A 40 -16.98 -1.70 12.10
CA LYS A 40 -17.21 -0.35 11.55
C LYS A 40 -16.26 -0.06 10.38
N ASN A 41 -14.97 -0.30 10.59
CA ASN A 41 -13.92 0.06 9.64
C ASN A 41 -13.93 -0.84 8.38
N ILE A 42 -14.31 -2.11 8.52
CA ILE A 42 -14.56 -2.99 7.36
C ILE A 42 -15.77 -2.49 6.56
N ALA A 43 -16.87 -2.14 7.23
CA ALA A 43 -18.06 -1.61 6.57
C ALA A 43 -17.76 -0.30 5.83
N LEU A 44 -16.99 0.60 6.46
CA LEU A 44 -16.57 1.86 5.85
C LEU A 44 -15.74 1.64 4.58
N ALA A 45 -14.80 0.68 4.60
CA ALA A 45 -13.98 0.35 3.43
C ALA A 45 -14.83 -0.15 2.25
N TYR A 46 -15.83 -1.00 2.50
CA TYR A 46 -16.76 -1.44 1.45
C TYR A 46 -17.58 -0.28 0.88
N LEU A 47 -18.09 0.62 1.73
CA LEU A 47 -18.84 1.79 1.27
C LEU A 47 -17.96 2.71 0.41
N ALA A 48 -16.74 3.01 0.87
CA ALA A 48 -15.82 3.87 0.14
C ALA A 48 -15.45 3.31 -1.24
N SER A 49 -15.43 1.98 -1.42
CA SER A 49 -15.15 1.36 -2.72
C SER A 49 -16.24 1.53 -3.79
N LEU A 50 -17.39 2.11 -3.45
CA LEU A 50 -18.50 2.32 -4.40
C LEU A 50 -18.34 3.59 -5.25
N GLU A 51 -17.24 4.34 -5.08
CA GLU A 51 -16.91 5.56 -5.85
C GLU A 51 -18.03 6.62 -5.82
N ASP A 52 -18.84 6.62 -4.75
CA ASP A 52 -19.93 7.56 -4.53
C ASP A 52 -19.46 8.75 -3.68
N GLN A 53 -19.90 9.95 -4.06
CA GLN A 53 -19.50 11.19 -3.41
C GLN A 53 -19.98 11.26 -1.95
N GLU A 54 -21.21 10.84 -1.65
CA GLU A 54 -21.76 10.86 -0.29
C GLU A 54 -21.00 9.88 0.62
N LEU A 55 -20.60 8.72 0.08
CA LEU A 55 -19.82 7.73 0.80
C LEU A 55 -18.37 8.16 1.03
N THR A 56 -17.81 8.91 0.08
CA THR A 56 -16.51 9.57 0.24
C THR A 56 -16.57 10.63 1.35
N GLU A 57 -17.65 11.41 1.41
CA GLU A 57 -17.89 12.39 2.47
C GLU A 57 -18.10 11.74 3.84
N LEU A 58 -18.78 10.58 3.89
CA LEU A 58 -18.89 9.78 5.10
C LEU A 58 -17.52 9.32 5.61
N ALA A 59 -16.66 8.80 4.73
CA ALA A 59 -15.30 8.41 5.11
C ALA A 59 -14.45 9.60 5.56
N LEU A 60 -14.60 10.75 4.89
CA LEU A 60 -13.95 12.00 5.29
C LEU A 60 -14.42 12.47 6.67
N HIS A 61 -15.71 12.33 6.97
CA HIS A 61 -16.26 12.62 8.30
C HIS A 61 -15.64 11.70 9.37
N GLU A 62 -15.61 10.39 9.13
CA GLU A 62 -14.97 9.43 10.04
C GLU A 62 -13.48 9.75 10.27
N TYR A 63 -12.76 10.16 9.22
CA TYR A 63 -11.36 10.57 9.32
C TYR A 63 -11.20 11.80 10.25
N LYS A 64 -12.00 12.84 10.03
CA LYS A 64 -11.91 14.11 10.78
C LYS A 64 -12.37 13.98 12.23
N ALA A 65 -13.39 13.16 12.48
CA ALA A 65 -13.95 12.95 13.81
C ALA A 65 -13.18 11.93 14.66
N ALA A 66 -12.27 11.15 14.06
CA ALA A 66 -11.54 10.11 14.77
C ALA A 66 -10.68 10.66 15.92
N THR A 67 -10.89 10.11 17.11
CA THR A 67 -10.14 10.43 18.33
C THR A 67 -8.97 9.48 18.58
N ASN A 68 -8.80 8.46 17.74
CA ASN A 68 -7.75 7.46 17.87
C ASN A 68 -7.19 7.06 16.49
N MET A 69 -5.94 6.59 16.49
CA MET A 69 -5.21 6.22 15.26
C MET A 69 -5.86 5.05 14.50
N THR A 70 -6.55 4.13 15.18
CA THR A 70 -7.19 2.97 14.51
C THR A 70 -8.28 3.43 13.56
N ASP A 71 -9.18 4.31 14.04
CA ASP A 71 -10.27 4.83 13.22
C ASP A 71 -9.77 5.86 12.20
N GLN A 72 -8.86 6.76 12.59
CA GLN A 72 -8.32 7.77 11.67
C GLN A 72 -7.61 7.10 10.47
N PHE A 73 -6.77 6.10 10.75
CA PHE A 73 -6.03 5.40 9.70
C PHE A 73 -6.93 4.49 8.85
N ALA A 74 -7.97 3.89 9.43
CA ALA A 74 -8.94 3.10 8.66
C ALA A 74 -9.72 3.97 7.66
N ALA A 75 -10.19 5.14 8.09
CA ALA A 75 -10.86 6.10 7.21
C ALA A 75 -9.92 6.65 6.14
N LEU A 76 -8.67 7.00 6.50
CA LEU A 76 -7.63 7.36 5.55
C LEU A 76 -7.44 6.27 4.49
N ALA A 77 -7.31 5.01 4.91
CA ALA A 77 -7.10 3.89 4.00
C ALA A 77 -8.28 3.64 3.06
N ALA A 78 -9.52 3.85 3.54
CA ALA A 78 -10.72 3.77 2.73
C ALA A 78 -10.77 4.85 1.64
N ILE A 79 -10.39 6.09 1.99
CA ILE A 79 -10.33 7.21 1.04
C ILE A 79 -9.19 7.00 0.03
N ALA A 80 -8.03 6.50 0.47
CA ALA A 80 -6.83 6.37 -0.35
C ALA A 80 -6.96 5.42 -1.56
N GLN A 81 -8.00 4.58 -1.59
CA GLN A 81 -8.28 3.71 -2.74
C GLN A 81 -9.03 4.41 -3.88
N ASN A 82 -9.52 5.63 -3.67
CA ASN A 82 -10.26 6.42 -4.66
C ASN A 82 -9.45 7.67 -5.02
N PRO A 83 -8.71 7.66 -6.15
CA PRO A 83 -7.93 8.82 -6.59
C PRO A 83 -8.80 10.05 -6.79
N GLY A 84 -8.28 11.20 -6.38
CA GLY A 84 -8.94 12.47 -6.55
C GLY A 84 -8.56 13.46 -5.47
N LYS A 85 -9.11 14.67 -5.58
CA LYS A 85 -8.78 15.80 -4.71
C LYS A 85 -8.90 15.45 -3.22
N THR A 86 -9.96 14.77 -2.80
CA THR A 86 -10.15 14.37 -1.39
C THR A 86 -9.05 13.43 -0.91
N CYS A 87 -8.61 12.49 -1.75
CA CYS A 87 -7.51 11.58 -1.40
C CYS A 87 -6.21 12.35 -1.19
N ASP A 88 -5.85 13.24 -2.12
CA ASP A 88 -4.64 14.05 -2.04
C ASP A 88 -4.63 14.94 -0.79
N GLU A 89 -5.76 15.61 -0.50
CA GLU A 89 -5.91 16.49 0.66
C GLU A 89 -5.78 15.72 1.98
N VAL A 90 -6.42 14.56 2.10
CA VAL A 90 -6.40 13.77 3.34
C VAL A 90 -5.04 13.10 3.57
N LEU A 91 -4.35 12.65 2.51
CA LEU A 91 -2.98 12.15 2.61
C LEU A 91 -2.01 13.24 3.07
N ALA A 92 -2.14 14.46 2.54
CA ALA A 92 -1.32 15.60 2.92
C ALA A 92 -1.60 16.08 4.34
N ASP A 93 -2.87 16.14 4.74
CA ASP A 93 -3.29 16.45 6.11
C ASP A 93 -2.73 15.43 7.11
N PHE A 94 -2.87 14.14 6.81
CA PHE A 94 -2.35 13.08 7.68
C PHE A 94 -0.83 13.19 7.85
N TYR A 95 -0.09 13.43 6.77
CA TYR A 95 1.35 13.64 6.85
C TYR A 95 1.69 14.87 7.70
N THR A 96 1.06 16.01 7.43
CA THR A 96 1.31 17.27 8.17
C THR A 96 1.11 17.10 9.67
N LYS A 97 0.06 16.38 10.07
CA LYS A 97 -0.26 16.10 11.48
C LYS A 97 0.74 15.15 12.16
N TRP A 98 1.27 14.17 11.42
CA TRP A 98 2.02 13.05 11.98
C TRP A 98 3.49 12.99 11.53
N GLN A 99 4.00 14.01 10.84
CA GLN A 99 5.35 14.00 10.25
C GLN A 99 6.48 13.78 11.26
N ASP A 100 6.29 14.20 12.51
CA ASP A 100 7.26 14.01 13.60
C ASP A 100 7.20 12.59 14.22
N GLU A 101 6.13 11.85 13.95
CA GLU A 101 5.93 10.48 14.45
C GLU A 101 6.44 9.45 13.44
N PHE A 102 7.73 9.11 13.53
CA PHE A 102 8.43 8.28 12.55
C PHE A 102 7.70 6.97 12.14
N LEU A 103 7.13 6.26 13.13
CA LEU A 103 6.39 5.01 12.88
C LEU A 103 5.06 5.25 12.16
N VAL A 104 4.42 6.39 12.37
CA VAL A 104 3.17 6.76 11.70
C VAL A 104 3.46 7.15 10.25
N VAL A 105 4.54 7.89 10.00
CA VAL A 105 4.98 8.19 8.62
C VAL A 105 5.32 6.90 7.86
N ASN A 106 5.89 5.88 8.52
CA ASN A 106 6.10 4.57 7.89
C ASN A 106 4.80 3.88 7.47
N LYS A 107 3.71 4.04 8.25
CA LYS A 107 2.38 3.54 7.87
C LYS A 107 1.81 4.33 6.69
N TRP A 108 2.01 5.64 6.67
CA TRP A 108 1.58 6.51 5.58
C TRP A 108 2.26 6.18 4.24
N PHE A 109 3.57 5.90 4.24
CA PHE A 109 4.26 5.39 3.05
C PHE A 109 3.73 4.03 2.60
N ALA A 110 3.55 3.10 3.55
CA ALA A 110 3.06 1.77 3.24
C ALA A 110 1.64 1.80 2.64
N LEU A 111 0.76 2.64 3.18
CA LEU A 111 -0.61 2.80 2.67
C LEU A 111 -0.61 3.21 1.19
N GLN A 112 0.14 4.26 0.85
CA GLN A 112 0.21 4.74 -0.53
C GLN A 112 0.86 3.71 -1.45
N ALA A 113 1.91 3.03 -0.98
CA ALA A 113 2.60 2.01 -1.77
C ALA A 113 1.73 0.80 -2.10
N MET A 114 0.85 0.41 -1.18
CA MET A 114 -0.05 -0.74 -1.30
C MET A 114 -1.34 -0.43 -2.08
N SER A 115 -1.49 0.77 -2.65
CA SER A 115 -2.67 1.11 -3.46
C SER A 115 -2.82 0.16 -4.65
N ASP A 116 -4.06 -0.27 -4.89
CA ASP A 116 -4.42 -1.11 -6.03
C ASP A 116 -4.88 -0.29 -7.25
N VAL A 117 -4.77 1.04 -7.18
CA VAL A 117 -5.01 1.93 -8.32
C VAL A 117 -3.96 1.64 -9.41
N PRO A 118 -4.36 1.27 -10.64
CA PRO A 118 -3.41 0.97 -11.71
C PRO A 118 -2.48 2.14 -12.01
N GLY A 119 -1.18 1.86 -12.14
CA GLY A 119 -0.16 2.90 -12.41
C GLY A 119 0.45 3.53 -11.15
N ASN A 120 0.15 3.01 -9.96
CA ASN A 120 0.69 3.52 -8.68
C ASN A 120 2.22 3.50 -8.59
N VAL A 121 2.92 2.79 -9.49
CA VAL A 121 4.38 2.84 -9.59
C VAL A 121 4.91 4.27 -9.72
N GLU A 122 4.20 5.16 -10.42
CA GLU A 122 4.59 6.56 -10.56
C GLU A 122 4.47 7.34 -9.25
N ASN A 123 3.42 7.09 -8.48
CA ASN A 123 3.27 7.66 -7.15
C ASN A 123 4.38 7.17 -6.20
N VAL A 124 4.71 5.87 -6.25
CA VAL A 124 5.81 5.31 -5.45
C VAL A 124 7.16 5.91 -5.86
N ARG A 125 7.39 6.16 -7.15
CA ARG A 125 8.57 6.88 -7.64
C ARG A 125 8.62 8.32 -7.12
N ASN A 126 7.49 9.01 -7.05
CA ASN A 126 7.42 10.35 -6.45
C ASN A 126 7.76 10.32 -4.96
N LEU A 127 7.26 9.32 -4.23
CA LEU A 127 7.51 9.15 -2.80
C LEU A 127 8.98 8.84 -2.46
N LEU A 128 9.78 8.34 -3.40
CA LEU A 128 11.24 8.22 -3.23
C LEU A 128 11.92 9.56 -3.03
N ASN A 129 11.36 10.64 -3.59
CA ASN A 129 11.90 12.00 -3.49
C ASN A 129 11.28 12.79 -2.33
N HIS A 130 10.37 12.16 -1.56
CA HIS A 130 9.72 12.82 -0.44
C HIS A 130 10.73 13.07 0.69
N PRO A 131 10.73 14.25 1.36
CA PRO A 131 11.75 14.59 2.36
C PRO A 131 11.79 13.64 3.57
N ALA A 132 10.67 12.98 3.87
CA ALA A 132 10.59 11.97 4.93
C ALA A 132 11.07 10.57 4.52
N PHE A 133 11.45 10.36 3.26
CA PHE A 133 11.97 9.09 2.75
C PHE A 133 13.50 9.11 2.73
N ASP A 134 14.12 8.05 3.24
CA ASP A 134 15.56 7.82 3.14
C ASP A 134 15.80 6.36 2.77
N LEU A 135 16.44 6.13 1.63
CA LEU A 135 16.78 4.81 1.11
C LEU A 135 17.77 4.07 2.02
N ARG A 136 18.52 4.77 2.89
CA ARG A 136 19.41 4.17 3.90
C ARG A 136 18.64 3.59 5.08
N ASN A 137 17.40 4.01 5.29
CA ASN A 137 16.59 3.56 6.41
C ASN A 137 15.80 2.28 6.05
N PRO A 138 16.13 1.11 6.63
CA PRO A 138 15.50 -0.15 6.26
C PRO A 138 14.00 -0.17 6.53
N ASN A 139 13.51 0.58 7.52
CA ASN A 139 12.07 0.66 7.81
C ASN A 139 11.33 1.46 6.72
N LYS A 140 11.94 2.54 6.19
CA LYS A 140 11.38 3.31 5.07
C LYS A 140 11.37 2.48 3.79
N VAL A 141 12.45 1.76 3.51
CA VAL A 141 12.52 0.81 2.38
C VAL A 141 11.45 -0.26 2.49
N ARG A 142 11.29 -0.87 3.68
CA ARG A 142 10.25 -1.87 3.93
C ARG A 142 8.86 -1.29 3.71
N SER A 143 8.58 -0.10 4.24
CA SER A 143 7.28 0.55 4.11
C SER A 143 6.94 0.89 2.67
N LEU A 144 7.81 1.62 1.96
CA LEU A 144 7.53 2.08 0.61
C LEU A 144 7.74 0.97 -0.43
N ILE A 145 8.95 0.43 -0.54
CA ILE A 145 9.30 -0.54 -1.58
C ILE A 145 8.65 -1.89 -1.27
N GLY A 146 8.70 -2.32 -0.01
CA GLY A 146 8.03 -3.56 0.39
C GLY A 146 6.51 -3.50 0.32
N GLY A 147 5.91 -2.35 0.66
CA GLY A 147 4.49 -2.11 0.45
C GLY A 147 4.10 -2.22 -1.02
N PHE A 148 4.87 -1.59 -1.91
CA PHE A 148 4.63 -1.66 -3.36
C PHE A 148 4.67 -3.10 -3.90
N CYS A 149 5.70 -3.86 -3.52
CA CYS A 149 5.81 -5.28 -3.91
C CYS A 149 4.64 -6.14 -3.38
N SER A 150 3.89 -5.65 -2.40
CA SER A 150 2.74 -6.35 -1.82
C SER A 150 1.43 -6.05 -2.55
N SER A 151 1.35 -5.03 -3.42
CA SER A 151 0.19 -4.81 -4.32
C SER A 151 0.36 -5.65 -5.59
N PRO A 152 -0.43 -6.71 -5.79
CA PRO A 152 -0.29 -7.54 -6.98
C PRO A 152 -0.70 -6.78 -8.26
N VAL A 153 -1.65 -5.84 -8.15
CA VAL A 153 -2.14 -5.05 -9.27
C VAL A 153 -1.01 -4.25 -9.91
N ASN A 154 -0.19 -3.61 -9.07
CA ASN A 154 0.86 -2.71 -9.53
C ASN A 154 2.22 -3.39 -9.67
N PHE A 155 2.62 -4.28 -8.74
CA PHE A 155 3.89 -4.98 -8.86
C PHE A 155 3.92 -5.90 -10.07
N HIS A 156 2.80 -6.60 -10.33
CA HIS A 156 2.62 -7.44 -11.50
C HIS A 156 1.83 -6.72 -12.60
N ALA A 157 2.03 -5.42 -12.83
CA ALA A 157 1.37 -4.69 -13.93
C ALA A 157 1.68 -5.33 -15.31
N LYS A 158 0.74 -5.27 -16.27
CA LYS A 158 0.85 -5.89 -17.61
C LYS A 158 2.05 -5.41 -18.44
N ASP A 159 2.48 -4.19 -18.20
CA ASP A 159 3.60 -3.55 -18.87
C ASP A 159 4.98 -3.87 -18.23
N GLY A 160 5.00 -4.56 -17.08
CA GLY A 160 6.23 -4.88 -16.35
C GLY A 160 6.85 -3.68 -15.61
N SER A 161 6.15 -2.56 -15.52
CA SER A 161 6.63 -1.34 -14.84
C SER A 161 7.04 -1.61 -13.38
N GLY A 162 6.27 -2.41 -12.65
CA GLY A 162 6.57 -2.81 -11.28
C GLY A 162 7.84 -3.65 -11.14
N TYR A 163 8.09 -4.58 -12.07
CA TYR A 163 9.32 -5.36 -12.09
C TYR A 163 10.54 -4.49 -12.38
N LYS A 164 10.44 -3.62 -13.39
CA LYS A 164 11.51 -2.70 -13.76
C LYS A 164 11.86 -1.76 -12.60
N PHE A 165 10.84 -1.19 -11.95
CA PHE A 165 11.01 -0.37 -10.76
C PHE A 165 11.78 -1.10 -9.67
N LEU A 166 11.38 -2.33 -9.32
CA LEU A 166 12.06 -3.09 -8.28
C LEU A 166 13.51 -3.43 -8.67
N GLY A 167 13.76 -3.80 -9.93
CA GLY A 167 15.11 -4.09 -10.43
C GLY A 167 16.05 -2.88 -10.28
N GLU A 168 15.60 -1.70 -10.68
CA GLU A 168 16.35 -0.44 -10.51
C GLU A 168 16.66 -0.16 -9.03
N ILE A 169 15.67 -0.34 -8.15
CA ILE A 169 15.83 -0.10 -6.71
C ILE A 169 16.77 -1.12 -6.06
N VAL A 170 16.71 -2.40 -6.44
CA VAL A 170 17.60 -3.43 -5.91
C VAL A 170 19.06 -3.07 -6.19
N VAL A 171 19.40 -2.69 -7.42
CA VAL A 171 20.79 -2.34 -7.79
C VAL A 171 21.28 -1.08 -7.07
N GLN A 172 20.39 -0.11 -6.84
CA GLN A 172 20.73 1.08 -6.05
C GLN A 172 20.93 0.73 -4.57
N LEU A 173 20.01 -0.04 -4.00
CA LEU A 173 20.00 -0.41 -2.60
C LEU A 173 21.14 -1.36 -2.25
N ASP A 174 21.58 -2.20 -3.18
CA ASP A 174 22.71 -3.12 -2.98
C ASP A 174 23.99 -2.37 -2.61
N LYS A 175 24.23 -1.20 -3.21
CA LYS A 175 25.38 -0.34 -2.90
C LYS A 175 25.33 0.27 -1.49
N ILE A 176 24.16 0.30 -0.87
CA ILE A 176 23.90 0.94 0.43
C ILE A 176 23.79 -0.12 1.52
N ASN A 177 22.98 -1.15 1.27
CA ASN A 177 22.68 -2.22 2.19
C ASN A 177 22.33 -3.52 1.42
N PRO A 178 23.35 -4.35 1.11
CA PRO A 178 23.19 -5.63 0.43
C PRO A 178 22.15 -6.58 1.04
N GLN A 179 22.00 -6.57 2.36
CA GLN A 179 21.06 -7.45 3.06
C GLN A 179 19.61 -7.03 2.84
N VAL A 180 19.34 -5.73 2.85
CA VAL A 180 17.98 -5.23 2.55
C VAL A 180 17.68 -5.41 1.07
N ALA A 181 18.65 -5.19 0.18
CA ALA A 181 18.52 -5.42 -1.25
C ALA A 181 18.17 -6.88 -1.58
N SER A 182 18.90 -7.85 -1.00
CA SER A 182 18.65 -9.29 -1.27
C SER A 182 17.26 -9.72 -0.78
N HIS A 183 16.81 -9.19 0.36
CA HIS A 183 15.44 -9.41 0.82
C HIS A 183 14.40 -8.81 -0.15
N ARG A 184 14.68 -7.67 -0.81
CA ARG A 184 13.78 -7.13 -1.84
C ARG A 184 13.70 -8.02 -3.09
N VAL A 185 14.80 -8.65 -3.51
CA VAL A 185 14.80 -9.61 -4.62
C VAL A 185 13.83 -10.77 -4.38
N SER A 186 13.60 -11.17 -3.12
CA SER A 186 12.66 -12.25 -2.79
C SER A 186 11.23 -11.98 -3.24
N ALA A 187 10.85 -10.73 -3.54
CA ALA A 187 9.56 -10.42 -4.16
C ALA A 187 9.39 -11.07 -5.55
N PHE A 188 10.49 -11.34 -6.26
CA PHE A 188 10.46 -12.07 -7.52
C PHE A 188 10.26 -13.58 -7.34
N SER A 189 10.42 -14.17 -6.14
CA SER A 189 10.48 -15.63 -5.92
C SER A 189 9.32 -16.47 -6.50
N ARG A 190 8.17 -15.86 -6.78
CA ARG A 190 6.98 -16.54 -7.31
C ARG A 190 6.68 -16.22 -8.78
N TRP A 191 7.64 -15.63 -9.51
CA TRP A 191 7.43 -15.15 -10.88
C TRP A 191 6.94 -16.23 -11.86
N LYS A 192 7.38 -17.48 -11.71
CA LYS A 192 6.90 -18.63 -12.51
C LYS A 192 5.43 -19.02 -12.33
N ARG A 193 4.72 -18.47 -11.33
CA ARG A 193 3.28 -18.75 -11.13
C ARG A 193 2.36 -17.89 -12.00
N TYR A 194 2.91 -16.90 -12.69
CA TYR A 194 2.16 -15.96 -13.51
C TYR A 194 2.11 -16.41 -14.98
N ASP A 195 1.35 -15.69 -15.81
CA ASP A 195 1.33 -15.91 -17.26
C ASP A 195 2.69 -15.68 -17.93
N GLU A 196 2.86 -16.18 -19.15
CA GLU A 196 4.14 -16.13 -19.89
C GLU A 196 4.67 -14.70 -20.08
N THR A 197 3.78 -13.71 -20.27
CA THR A 197 4.20 -12.31 -20.45
C THR A 197 4.86 -11.81 -19.18
N ARG A 198 4.23 -12.04 -18.03
CA ARG A 198 4.78 -11.70 -16.70
C ARG A 198 6.05 -12.44 -16.40
N GLN A 199 6.11 -13.72 -16.76
CA GLN A 199 7.29 -14.53 -16.53
C GLN A 199 8.50 -13.95 -17.27
N ASN A 200 8.35 -13.64 -18.56
CA ASN A 200 9.42 -13.06 -19.37
C ASN A 200 9.88 -11.70 -18.82
N LEU A 201 8.96 -10.84 -18.42
CA LEU A 201 9.29 -9.51 -17.86
C LEU A 201 10.02 -9.62 -16.50
N ALA A 202 9.56 -10.48 -15.60
CA ALA A 202 10.21 -10.69 -14.31
C ALA A 202 11.60 -11.34 -14.48
N LYS A 203 11.71 -12.34 -15.36
CA LYS A 203 12.97 -13.00 -15.69
C LYS A 203 13.99 -12.00 -16.24
N ALA A 204 13.59 -11.14 -17.18
CA ALA A 204 14.47 -10.12 -17.74
C ALA A 204 15.02 -9.17 -16.66
N GLN A 205 14.23 -8.83 -15.64
CA GLN A 205 14.70 -8.01 -14.52
C GLN A 205 15.66 -8.76 -13.59
N LEU A 206 15.40 -10.04 -13.31
CA LEU A 206 16.34 -10.88 -12.56
C LEU A 206 17.68 -11.06 -13.30
N GLU A 207 17.66 -11.29 -14.61
CA GLU A 207 18.86 -11.38 -15.45
C GLU A 207 19.64 -10.06 -15.47
N MET A 208 18.93 -8.92 -15.54
CA MET A 208 19.53 -7.60 -15.43
C MET A 208 20.21 -7.38 -14.07
N ILE A 209 19.55 -7.75 -12.97
CA ILE A 209 20.14 -7.66 -11.62
C ILE A 209 21.41 -8.50 -11.53
N VAL A 210 21.37 -9.77 -11.94
CA VAL A 210 22.53 -10.68 -11.89
C VAL A 210 23.70 -10.16 -12.73
N SER A 211 23.41 -9.48 -13.84
CA SER A 211 24.42 -8.92 -14.74
C SER A 211 24.97 -7.56 -14.29
N ALA A 212 24.49 -7.00 -13.17
CA ALA A 212 24.91 -5.69 -12.71
C ALA A 212 26.37 -5.70 -12.22
N ASN A 213 27.17 -4.74 -12.69
CA ASN A 213 28.56 -4.62 -12.26
C ASN A 213 28.67 -4.23 -10.78
N GLY A 214 29.50 -4.95 -10.03
CA GLY A 214 29.72 -4.72 -8.60
C GLY A 214 28.57 -5.21 -7.70
N LEU A 215 27.72 -6.11 -8.19
CA LEU A 215 26.66 -6.74 -7.41
C LEU A 215 27.24 -7.50 -6.21
N SER A 216 26.65 -7.34 -5.03
CA SER A 216 27.06 -8.08 -3.84
C SER A 216 26.73 -9.58 -3.95
N GLU A 217 27.51 -10.39 -3.24
CA GLU A 217 27.28 -11.84 -3.14
C GLU A 217 25.87 -12.17 -2.62
N ASN A 218 25.39 -11.42 -1.61
CA ASN A 218 24.06 -11.58 -1.04
C ASN A 218 22.95 -11.43 -2.10
N VAL A 219 23.04 -10.41 -2.95
CA VAL A 219 22.02 -10.17 -3.99
C VAL A 219 22.19 -11.17 -5.13
N PHE A 220 23.43 -11.46 -5.52
CA PHE A 220 23.74 -12.45 -6.55
C PHE A 220 23.15 -13.83 -6.21
N GLU A 221 23.33 -14.31 -4.98
CA GLU A 221 22.83 -15.62 -4.54
C GLU A 221 21.31 -15.70 -4.66
N ILE A 222 20.60 -14.72 -4.09
CA ILE A 222 19.13 -14.71 -4.06
C ILE A 222 18.54 -14.51 -5.46
N ALA A 223 19.14 -13.66 -6.30
CA ALA A 223 18.68 -13.43 -7.67
C ALA A 223 18.91 -14.67 -8.55
N SER A 224 20.09 -15.28 -8.46
CA SER A 224 20.42 -16.51 -9.21
C SER A 224 19.54 -17.69 -8.81
N LYS A 225 19.30 -17.85 -7.51
CA LYS A 225 18.35 -18.87 -7.01
C LYS A 225 16.93 -18.62 -7.51
N SER A 226 16.50 -17.36 -7.55
CA SER A 226 15.18 -16.99 -8.07
C SER A 226 15.04 -17.25 -9.57
N LEU A 227 16.10 -17.11 -10.37
CA LEU A 227 16.10 -17.46 -11.80
C LEU A 227 16.00 -18.97 -12.03
N ALA A 228 16.68 -19.76 -11.19
CA ALA A 228 16.69 -21.21 -11.30
C ALA A 228 15.39 -21.88 -10.82
N ALA A 229 14.73 -21.29 -9.81
CA ALA A 229 13.46 -21.75 -9.21
C ALA A 229 12.35 -21.78 -10.23
#